data_AF-A0A2J4PWZ5-F1
#
_entry.id   AF-A0A2J4PWZ5-F1
#
_cell.length_a   1.000
_cell.length_b   1.000
_cell.length_c   1.000
_cell.angle_alpha   90.00
_cell.angle_beta   90.00
_cell.angle_gamma   90.00
#
_symmetry.space_group_name_H-M   'P 1'
#
loop_
_entity.id
_entity.type
_entity.pdbx_description
1 polymer ?
#
loop_
_entity_poly.entity_id
_entity_poly.type
_entity_poly.pdbx_seq_one_letter_code
_entity_poly.pdbx_strand_id
1 'polypeptide(L)'
;FINNGNVLAARNGVVTAAKALGLDLSQALKFKPWGAVNLAKNINGILAVAGVVLEIYDSYKRHEREEIFRSTIKDIIANFNSQREELLAMINSDSFQVSFFPDYTALKTNADDVQSAINAQKLLRTQFQMWREKGELIEAEFTHVEN
;
A
#
# COMPACT_ATOMS: atom_id res chain seq x y z
N PHE A 1 -13.16 25.00 0.88
CA PHE A 1 -12.34 25.58 -0.20
C PHE A 1 -11.23 24.61 -0.58
N ILE A 2 -11.08 24.29 -1.87
CA ILE A 2 -9.97 23.46 -2.37
C ILE A 2 -8.85 24.40 -2.81
N ASN A 3 -7.69 24.29 -2.17
CA ASN A 3 -6.46 25.00 -2.54
C ASN A 3 -5.26 24.07 -2.29
N ASN A 4 -4.06 24.46 -2.72
CA ASN A 4 -2.86 23.63 -2.57
C ASN A 4 -2.54 23.27 -1.13
N GLY A 5 -2.70 24.22 -0.20
CA GLY A 5 -2.50 23.95 1.23
C GLY A 5 -3.41 22.83 1.73
N ASN A 6 -4.69 22.88 1.38
CA ASN A 6 -5.68 21.89 1.80
C ASN A 6 -5.46 20.53 1.10
N VAL A 7 -5.04 20.52 -0.17
CA VAL A 7 -4.71 19.30 -0.91
C VAL A 7 -3.46 18.63 -0.35
N LEU A 8 -2.39 19.40 -0.08
CA LEU A 8 -1.17 18.89 0.55
C LEU A 8 -1.42 18.42 1.98
N ALA A 9 -2.23 19.15 2.75
CA ALA A 9 -2.61 18.76 4.10
C ALA A 9 -3.37 17.43 4.12
N ALA A 10 -4.36 17.26 3.22
CA ALA A 10 -5.08 16.00 3.09
C ALA A 10 -4.14 14.84 2.71
N ARG A 11 -3.28 15.04 1.71
CA ARG A 11 -2.26 14.04 1.31
C ARG A 11 -1.32 13.70 2.46
N ASN A 12 -0.81 14.69 3.17
CA ASN A 12 0.10 14.49 4.30
C ASN A 12 -0.60 13.79 5.46
N GLY A 13 -1.88 14.06 5.70
CA GLY A 13 -2.70 13.34 6.66
C GLY A 13 -2.77 11.85 6.34
N VAL A 14 -3.06 11.50 5.08
CA VAL A 14 -3.09 10.10 4.62
C VAL A 14 -1.71 9.44 4.74
N VAL A 15 -0.63 10.09 4.29
CA VAL A 15 0.74 9.58 4.40
C VAL A 15 1.13 9.35 5.86
N THR A 16 0.77 10.27 6.76
CA THR A 16 1.07 10.16 8.19
C THR A 16 0.30 9.02 8.84
N ALA A 17 -1.00 8.90 8.55
CA ALA A 17 -1.83 7.81 9.05
C ALA A 17 -1.31 6.44 8.57
N ALA A 18 -0.95 6.34 7.29
CA ALA A 18 -0.36 5.13 6.72
C ALA A 18 0.98 4.79 7.39
N LYS A 19 1.85 5.79 7.60
CA LYS A 19 3.15 5.59 8.26
C LYS A 19 3.01 5.13 9.71
N ALA A 20 1.98 5.61 10.43
CA ALA A 20 1.66 5.12 11.77
C ALA A 20 1.25 3.64 11.80
N LEU A 21 0.77 3.11 10.67
CA LEU A 21 0.44 1.69 10.46
C LEU A 21 1.61 0.89 9.86
N GLY A 22 2.81 1.48 9.78
CA GLY A 22 3.99 0.84 9.18
C GLY A 22 4.10 0.96 7.66
N LEU A 23 3.17 1.69 7.01
CA LEU A 23 3.11 1.84 5.56
C LEU A 23 3.73 3.15 5.09
N ASP A 24 4.87 3.10 4.40
CA ASP A 24 5.43 4.31 3.79
C ASP A 24 4.83 4.59 2.39
N LEU A 25 3.75 5.35 2.36
CA LEU A 25 3.11 5.83 1.13
C LEU A 25 3.73 7.13 0.59
N SER A 26 4.82 7.63 1.20
CA SER A 26 5.36 8.95 0.89
C SER A 26 5.79 9.08 -0.57
N GLN A 27 6.38 8.04 -1.16
CA GLN A 27 6.81 8.06 -2.57
C GLN A 27 5.63 7.88 -3.52
N ALA A 28 4.73 6.94 -3.22
CA ALA A 28 3.55 6.66 -4.03
C ALA A 28 2.61 7.87 -4.13
N LEU A 29 2.42 8.60 -3.02
CA LEU A 29 1.57 9.78 -2.96
C LEU A 29 2.33 11.09 -3.19
N LYS A 30 3.58 11.05 -3.66
CA LYS A 30 4.37 12.27 -3.92
C LYS A 30 3.81 12.98 -5.15
N PHE A 31 3.16 14.12 -4.94
CA PHE A 31 2.71 14.96 -6.04
C PHE A 31 3.91 15.47 -6.86
N LYS A 32 3.93 15.17 -8.17
CA LYS A 32 4.92 15.69 -9.12
C LYS A 32 4.23 16.56 -10.18
N PRO A 33 4.26 17.89 -10.06
CA PRO A 33 3.63 18.79 -11.02
C PRO A 33 4.53 19.00 -12.24
N TRP A 34 4.62 18.01 -13.13
CA TRP A 34 5.46 18.09 -14.33
C TRP A 34 5.00 19.14 -15.34
N GLY A 35 3.69 19.45 -15.39
CA GLY A 35 3.12 20.46 -16.29
C GLY A 35 3.63 21.88 -16.04
N ALA A 36 3.91 22.25 -14.78
CA ALA A 36 4.43 23.58 -14.45
C ALA A 36 5.92 23.74 -14.80
N VAL A 37 6.71 22.64 -14.75
CA VAL A 37 8.14 22.67 -15.05
C VAL A 37 8.40 22.83 -16.55
N ASN A 38 7.58 22.20 -17.40
CA ASN A 38 7.67 22.38 -18.86
C ASN A 38 7.09 23.72 -19.32
N LEU A 39 6.01 24.20 -18.68
CA LEU A 39 5.39 25.47 -19.05
C LEU A 39 6.23 26.69 -18.63
N ALA A 40 6.81 26.67 -17.42
CA ALA A 40 7.71 27.72 -16.95
C ALA A 40 9.05 27.76 -17.73
N LYS A 41 9.43 26.66 -18.38
CA LYS A 41 10.59 26.62 -19.29
C LYS A 41 10.30 27.22 -20.66
N ASN A 42 9.05 27.17 -21.14
CA ASN A 42 8.66 27.65 -22.47
C ASN A 42 8.08 29.07 -22.49
N ILE A 43 7.62 29.61 -21.34
CA ILE A 43 7.03 30.95 -21.26
C ILE A 43 7.78 31.75 -20.19
N ASN A 44 8.47 32.81 -20.60
CA ASN A 44 9.21 33.76 -19.74
C ASN A 44 8.32 34.57 -18.75
N GLY A 45 7.12 34.11 -18.44
CA GLY A 45 6.16 34.89 -17.67
C GLY A 45 5.05 34.05 -17.07
N ILE A 46 5.06 34.04 -15.74
CA ILE A 46 3.93 33.70 -14.85
C ILE A 46 3.64 32.20 -14.75
N LEU A 47 4.33 31.63 -13.77
CA LEU A 47 4.07 30.35 -13.13
C LEU A 47 2.71 30.35 -12.44
N ALA A 48 1.93 29.29 -12.67
CA ALA A 48 0.86 28.87 -11.78
C ALA A 48 1.16 27.46 -11.27
N VAL A 49 1.82 27.37 -10.10
CA VAL A 49 1.83 26.13 -9.31
C VAL A 49 0.54 26.09 -8.49
N ALA A 50 0.10 24.89 -8.14
CA ALA A 50 -1.02 24.58 -7.27
C ALA A 50 -1.39 25.76 -6.34
N GLY A 51 -2.52 26.43 -6.65
CA GLY A 51 -3.05 27.57 -5.90
C GLY A 51 -2.91 28.96 -6.54
N VAL A 52 -2.37 29.11 -7.75
CA VAL A 52 -2.16 30.44 -8.34
C VAL A 52 -3.42 31.02 -8.99
N VAL A 53 -3.82 32.17 -8.43
CA VAL A 53 -4.77 33.15 -8.94
C VAL A 53 -4.17 33.84 -10.17
N LEU A 54 -4.95 33.95 -11.25
CA LEU A 54 -4.62 34.73 -12.45
C LEU A 54 -4.79 36.23 -12.16
N GLU A 55 -3.95 36.81 -11.32
CA GLU A 55 -3.88 38.27 -11.15
C GLU A 55 -2.47 38.74 -11.51
N ILE A 56 -2.30 39.27 -12.72
CA ILE A 56 -1.61 40.55 -13.05
C ILE A 56 -1.59 40.77 -14.58
N TYR A 57 -1.89 42.03 -14.95
CA TYR A 57 -1.98 42.71 -16.26
C TYR A 57 -0.71 42.56 -17.13
N ASP A 58 -0.75 42.46 -18.48
CA ASP A 58 -1.18 43.53 -19.40
C ASP A 58 -1.82 43.00 -20.72
N SER A 59 -2.66 43.82 -21.35
CA SER A 59 -3.53 43.41 -22.47
C SER A 59 -2.80 43.39 -23.81
N TYR A 60 -2.56 42.20 -24.38
CA TYR A 60 -2.39 42.08 -25.84
C TYR A 60 -2.66 40.68 -26.43
N LYS A 61 -2.69 39.62 -25.62
CA LYS A 61 -2.69 38.23 -26.14
C LYS A 61 -3.72 37.30 -25.50
N ARG A 62 -5.00 37.67 -25.53
CA ARG A 62 -6.07 36.93 -24.85
C ARG A 62 -6.28 35.51 -25.40
N HIS A 63 -6.25 35.33 -26.73
CA HIS A 63 -6.42 34.02 -27.37
C HIS A 63 -5.27 33.04 -27.05
N GLU A 64 -4.01 33.48 -27.16
CA GLU A 64 -2.85 32.66 -26.83
C GLU A 64 -2.90 32.19 -25.36
N ARG A 65 -3.35 33.06 -24.44
CA ARG A 65 -3.52 32.71 -23.03
C ARG A 65 -4.63 31.68 -22.78
N GLU A 66 -5.76 31.81 -23.46
CA GLU A 66 -6.84 30.83 -23.35
C GLU A 66 -6.41 29.46 -23.89
N GLU A 67 -5.61 29.43 -24.96
CA GLU A 67 -5.02 28.19 -25.48
C GLU A 67 -4.07 27.54 -24.48
N ILE A 68 -3.14 28.34 -23.91
CA ILE A 68 -2.19 27.89 -22.90
C ILE A 68 -2.91 27.38 -21.65
N PHE A 69 -3.92 28.10 -21.17
CA PHE A 69 -4.71 27.70 -20.02
C PHE A 69 -5.43 26.37 -20.27
N ARG A 70 -6.12 26.23 -21.41
CA ARG A 70 -6.78 24.97 -21.79
C ARG A 70 -5.80 23.81 -21.90
N SER A 71 -4.62 24.03 -22.51
CA SER A 71 -3.58 23.00 -22.63
C SER A 71 -3.07 22.59 -21.24
N THR A 72 -2.78 23.57 -20.38
CA THR A 72 -2.31 23.32 -19.02
C THR A 72 -3.32 22.50 -18.22
N ILE A 73 -4.61 22.81 -18.33
CA ILE A 73 -5.68 22.02 -17.68
C ILE A 73 -5.72 20.59 -18.22
N LYS A 74 -5.61 20.39 -19.54
CA LYS A 74 -5.54 19.05 -20.13
C LYS A 74 -4.33 18.26 -19.62
N ASP A 75 -3.16 18.88 -19.54
CA ASP A 75 -1.94 18.24 -19.07
C ASP A 75 -2.04 17.85 -17.59
N ILE A 76 -2.65 18.71 -16.77
CA ILE A 76 -2.93 18.42 -15.35
C ILE A 76 -3.87 17.23 -15.22
N ILE A 77 -4.97 17.20 -15.99
CA ILE A 77 -5.94 16.09 -15.96
C ILE A 77 -5.27 14.78 -16.40
N ALA A 78 -4.50 14.80 -17.48
CA ALA A 78 -3.79 13.62 -17.98
C ALA A 78 -2.79 13.08 -16.93
N ASN A 79 -2.00 13.98 -16.32
CA ASN A 79 -1.04 13.62 -15.27
C ASN A 79 -1.71 13.06 -14.02
N PHE A 80 -2.86 13.59 -13.60
CA PHE A 80 -3.61 13.03 -12.48
C PHE A 80 -4.23 11.67 -12.80
N ASN A 81 -4.74 11.48 -14.02
CA ASN A 81 -5.28 10.19 -14.43
C ASN A 81 -4.20 9.12 -14.51
N SER A 82 -3.02 9.45 -15.03
CA SER A 82 -1.87 8.54 -15.05
C SER A 82 -1.42 8.16 -13.62
N GLN A 83 -1.29 9.13 -12.71
CA GLN A 83 -0.97 8.84 -11.30
C GLN A 83 -2.04 7.98 -10.63
N ARG A 84 -3.34 8.22 -10.92
CA ARG A 84 -4.44 7.38 -10.41
C ARG A 84 -4.31 5.95 -10.89
N GLU A 85 -4.00 5.74 -12.17
CA GLU A 85 -3.82 4.41 -12.75
C GLU A 85 -2.61 3.68 -12.16
N GLU A 86 -1.48 4.38 -11.98
CA GLU A 86 -0.29 3.82 -11.31
C GLU A 86 -0.58 3.39 -9.86
N LEU A 87 -1.30 4.23 -9.10
CA LEU A 87 -1.70 3.89 -7.73
C LEU A 87 -2.63 2.68 -7.69
N LEU A 88 -3.60 2.61 -8.60
CA LEU A 88 -4.51 1.47 -8.69
C LEU A 88 -3.77 0.19 -9.08
N ALA A 89 -2.83 0.26 -10.03
CA ALA A 89 -2.02 -0.88 -10.42
C ALA A 89 -1.14 -1.38 -9.26
N MET A 90 -0.56 -0.46 -8.50
CA MET A 90 0.23 -0.79 -7.30
C MET A 90 -0.63 -1.45 -6.21
N ILE A 91 -1.81 -0.89 -5.90
CA ILE A 91 -2.71 -1.42 -4.87
C ILE A 91 -3.29 -2.79 -5.25
N ASN A 92 -3.66 -2.96 -6.52
CA ASN A 92 -4.25 -4.21 -7.02
C ASN A 92 -3.22 -5.29 -7.37
N SER A 93 -1.93 -5.03 -7.14
CA SER A 93 -0.88 -6.02 -7.38
C SER A 93 -0.83 -7.08 -6.28
N ASP A 94 -0.54 -8.33 -6.63
CA ASP A 94 -0.37 -9.43 -5.67
C ASP A 94 0.75 -9.15 -4.65
N SER A 95 1.75 -8.36 -5.05
CA SER A 95 2.88 -7.99 -4.20
C SER A 95 2.58 -6.84 -3.25
N PHE A 96 1.41 -6.18 -3.35
CA PHE A 96 1.08 -5.02 -2.51
C PHE A 96 1.18 -5.36 -1.02
N GLN A 97 0.54 -6.45 -0.60
CA GLN A 97 0.52 -6.82 0.81
C GLN A 97 1.91 -7.14 1.34
N VAL A 98 2.72 -7.87 0.56
CA VAL A 98 4.10 -8.24 0.94
C VAL A 98 5.01 -7.01 0.98
N SER A 99 4.87 -6.10 0.02
CA SER A 99 5.74 -4.93 -0.11
C SER A 99 5.44 -3.85 0.93
N PHE A 100 4.16 -3.68 1.27
CA PHE A 100 3.73 -2.65 2.20
C PHE A 100 3.54 -3.16 3.62
N PHE A 101 3.21 -4.44 3.83
CA PHE A 101 2.97 -5.03 5.16
C PHE A 101 3.86 -6.26 5.45
N PRO A 102 5.20 -6.15 5.30
CA PRO A 102 6.11 -7.29 5.44
C PRO A 102 6.04 -7.93 6.84
N ASP A 103 5.91 -7.12 7.89
CA ASP A 103 5.82 -7.60 9.27
C ASP A 103 4.56 -8.42 9.52
N TYR A 104 3.42 -8.01 8.94
CA TYR A 104 2.18 -8.78 9.01
C TYR A 104 2.32 -10.12 8.29
N THR A 105 2.91 -10.12 7.08
CA THR A 105 3.15 -11.35 6.33
C THR A 105 4.05 -12.30 7.12
N ALA A 106 5.15 -11.80 7.69
CA ALA A 106 6.06 -12.60 8.51
C ALA A 106 5.36 -13.16 9.76
N LEU A 107 4.56 -12.34 10.45
CA LEU A 107 3.80 -12.77 11.62
C LEU A 107 2.79 -13.87 11.27
N LYS A 108 2.08 -13.73 10.13
CA LYS A 108 1.12 -14.73 9.67
C LYS A 108 1.79 -16.07 9.36
N THR A 109 2.92 -16.04 8.65
CA THR A 109 3.71 -17.24 8.35
C THR A 109 4.17 -17.93 9.63
N ASN A 110 4.73 -17.19 10.58
CA ASN A 110 5.16 -17.75 11.87
C ASN A 110 3.99 -18.37 12.65
N ALA A 111 2.82 -17.72 12.64
CA ALA A 111 1.63 -18.27 13.29
C ALA A 111 1.16 -19.59 12.65
N ASP A 112 1.22 -19.69 11.32
CA ASP A 112 0.87 -20.92 10.59
C ASP A 112 1.86 -22.06 10.86
N ASP A 113 3.15 -21.75 10.97
CA ASP A 113 4.19 -22.72 11.34
C ASP A 113 3.99 -23.26 12.76
N VAL A 114 3.72 -22.37 13.73
CA VAL A 114 3.41 -22.76 15.11
C VAL A 114 2.16 -23.63 15.15
N GLN A 115 1.11 -23.27 14.42
CA GLN A 115 -0.12 -24.06 14.37
C GLN A 115 0.11 -25.45 13.78
N SER A 116 0.95 -25.56 12.74
CA SER A 116 1.34 -26.83 12.13
C SER A 116 2.13 -27.70 13.10
N ALA A 117 3.09 -27.12 13.83
CA ALA A 117 3.87 -27.82 14.85
C ALA A 117 2.98 -28.35 15.99
N ILE A 118 2.03 -27.54 16.47
CA ILE A 118 1.04 -27.96 17.48
C ILE A 118 0.23 -29.16 16.99
N ASN A 119 -0.23 -29.14 15.73
CA ASN A 119 -1.01 -30.23 15.16
C ASN A 119 -0.19 -31.52 15.02
N ALA A 120 1.06 -31.42 14.56
CA ALA A 120 1.97 -32.56 14.47
C ALA A 120 2.22 -33.18 15.86
N GLN A 121 2.45 -32.34 16.89
CA GLN A 121 2.69 -32.82 18.24
C GLN A 121 1.43 -33.46 18.87
N LYS A 122 0.23 -32.93 18.57
CA LYS A 122 -1.03 -33.57 18.98
C LYS A 122 -1.16 -34.96 18.36
N LEU A 123 -0.89 -35.10 17.06
CA LEU A 123 -0.94 -36.39 16.37
C LEU A 123 0.04 -37.41 16.98
N LEU A 124 1.29 -36.99 17.24
CA LEU A 124 2.29 -37.84 17.90
C LEU A 124 1.83 -38.29 19.30
N ARG A 125 1.24 -37.40 20.10
CA ARG A 125 0.70 -37.75 21.41
C ARG A 125 -0.41 -38.78 21.32
N THR A 126 -1.35 -38.61 20.38
CA THR A 126 -2.43 -39.58 20.15
C THR A 126 -1.88 -40.95 19.76
N GLN A 127 -0.92 -41.00 18.82
CA GLN A 127 -0.30 -42.27 18.41
C GLN A 127 0.44 -42.95 19.56
N PHE A 128 1.16 -42.17 20.38
CA PHE A 128 1.87 -42.70 21.55
C PHE A 128 0.91 -43.24 22.62
N GLN A 129 -0.23 -42.58 22.84
CA GLN A 129 -1.28 -43.10 23.73
C GLN A 129 -1.81 -44.44 23.23
N MET A 130 -2.19 -44.52 21.95
CA MET A 130 -2.66 -45.77 21.36
C MET A 130 -1.62 -46.90 21.42
N TRP A 131 -0.34 -46.58 21.20
CA TRP A 131 0.74 -47.56 21.31
C TRP A 131 0.89 -48.09 22.74
N ARG A 132 0.83 -47.19 23.73
CA ARG A 132 0.91 -47.57 25.15
C ARG A 132 -0.26 -48.44 25.58
N GLU A 133 -1.49 -48.05 25.24
CA GLU A 133 -2.70 -48.83 25.54
C GLU A 133 -2.61 -50.25 24.97
N LYS A 134 -2.08 -50.41 23.75
CA LYS A 134 -1.81 -51.74 23.17
C LYS A 134 -0.75 -52.52 23.96
N GLY A 135 0.31 -51.85 24.42
CA GLY A 135 1.34 -52.46 25.25
C GLY A 135 0.80 -52.95 26.59
N GLU A 136 -0.01 -52.13 27.27
CA GLU A 136 -0.66 -52.47 28.54
C GLU A 136 -1.64 -53.65 28.39
N LEU A 137 -2.37 -53.72 27.26
CA LEU A 137 -3.25 -54.86 26.96
C LEU A 137 -2.45 -56.17 26.83
N ILE A 138 -1.35 -56.14 26.07
CA ILE A 138 -0.48 -57.31 25.88
C ILE A 138 0.08 -57.78 27.23
N GLU A 139 0.59 -56.87 28.07
CA GLU A 139 1.11 -57.21 29.40
C GLU A 139 0.06 -57.87 30.29
N ALA A 140 -1.18 -57.36 30.29
CA ALA A 140 -2.28 -57.94 31.04
C ALA A 140 -2.65 -59.36 30.57
N GLU A 141 -2.60 -59.63 29.27
CA GLU A 141 -2.84 -60.95 28.69
C GLU A 141 -1.76 -61.96 29.11
N PHE A 142 -0.47 -61.59 29.06
CA PHE A 142 0.63 -62.48 29.49
C PHE A 142 0.56 -62.80 30.99
N THR A 143 0.24 -61.82 31.84
CA THR A 143 0.15 -62.00 33.29
C THR A 143 -1.00 -62.93 33.69
N HIS A 144 -2.06 -63.02 32.87
CA HIS A 144 -3.18 -63.95 33.10
C HIS A 144 -2.88 -65.40 32.70
N VAL A 145 -1.93 -65.64 31.80
CA VAL A 145 -1.57 -67.00 31.33
C VAL A 145 -0.58 -67.67 32.29
N GLU A 146 0.17 -66.90 33.08
CA GLU A 146 1.17 -67.40 34.03
C GLU A 146 0.60 -67.71 35.44
N ASN A 147 -0.68 -67.45 35.71
CA ASN A 147 -1.35 -67.71 36.99
C ASN A 147 -2.37 -68.86 36.92
#